data_AF-A0A8J9U3Y1-F1
#
_entry.id   AF-A0A8J9U3Y1-F1
#
_cell.length_a   1.000
_cell.length_b   1.000
_cell.length_c   1.000
_cell.angle_alpha   90.00
_cell.angle_beta   90.00
_cell.angle_gamma   90.00
#
_symmetry.space_group_name_H-M   'P 1'
#
loop_
_entity.id
_entity.type
_entity.pdbx_description
1 polymer ?
#
loop_
_entity_poly.entity_id
_entity_poly.type
_entity_poly.pdbx_seq_one_letter_code
_entity_poly.pdbx_strand_id
1 'polypeptide(L)'
;MIFRRTYLSKLGLEEVQNGDGELVKELLEMMQQTMADFTCTFRQLAEIDNNELLNRDVLETKWSLAKVSNAKGWEKWIEKYLQRLQDENVSEEDRRRRMLKANPLYVPRNWLLQDAIADAENNDFHKVRLLFDVFRKPYEMNEEAENLGYSSQPPSWSYSLKLSCSS
;
A
#
# COMPACT_ATOMS: atom_id res chain seq x y z
N MET A 1 -17.62 -13.79 -4.20
CA MET A 1 -17.19 -13.36 -5.54
C MET A 1 -16.64 -11.92 -5.58
N ILE A 2 -17.28 -10.93 -4.96
CA ILE A 2 -16.84 -9.51 -5.02
C ILE A 2 -15.48 -9.27 -4.35
N PHE A 3 -15.27 -9.79 -3.13
CA PHE A 3 -14.03 -9.62 -2.36
C PHE A 3 -12.78 -10.06 -3.14
N ARG A 4 -12.86 -11.22 -3.81
CA ARG A 4 -11.76 -11.80 -4.58
C ARG A 4 -11.32 -10.90 -5.74
N ARG A 5 -12.28 -10.27 -6.44
CA ARG A 5 -11.99 -9.40 -7.59
C ARG A 5 -11.27 -8.12 -7.17
N THR A 6 -11.62 -7.55 -6.01
CA THR A 6 -10.97 -6.36 -5.47
C THR A 6 -9.47 -6.60 -5.22
N TYR A 7 -9.09 -7.71 -4.58
CA TYR A 7 -7.67 -8.02 -4.33
C TYR A 7 -6.89 -8.33 -5.60
N LEU A 8 -7.51 -8.97 -6.59
CA LEU A 8 -6.85 -9.22 -7.86
C LEU A 8 -6.50 -7.92 -8.59
N SER A 9 -7.42 -6.94 -8.59
CA SER A 9 -7.13 -5.62 -9.14
C SER A 9 -5.99 -4.91 -8.39
N LYS A 10 -5.85 -5.13 -7.08
CA LYS A 10 -4.70 -4.62 -6.31
C LYS A 10 -3.37 -5.25 -6.70
N LEU A 11 -3.40 -6.44 -7.30
CA LEU A 11 -2.25 -7.17 -7.85
C LEU A 11 -2.10 -6.97 -9.38
N GLY A 12 -2.92 -6.13 -10.01
CA GLY A 12 -2.86 -5.90 -11.46
C GLY A 12 -3.48 -7.00 -12.33
N LEU A 13 -4.17 -7.95 -11.71
CA LEU A 13 -4.85 -9.09 -12.34
C LEU A 13 -6.33 -8.75 -12.60
N GLU A 14 -6.84 -9.07 -13.79
CA GLU A 14 -8.24 -8.86 -14.18
C GLU A 14 -9.03 -10.17 -14.22
N GLU A 15 -8.40 -11.24 -14.70
CA GLU A 15 -9.04 -12.54 -14.80
C GLU A 15 -9.02 -13.29 -13.47
N VAL A 16 -10.07 -14.06 -13.20
CA VAL A 16 -10.13 -14.92 -12.02
C VAL A 16 -9.73 -16.33 -12.44
N GLN A 17 -8.61 -16.82 -11.90
CA GLN A 17 -8.11 -18.17 -12.12
C GLN A 17 -8.11 -18.98 -10.82
N ASN A 18 -7.96 -20.30 -10.93
CA ASN A 18 -7.78 -21.16 -9.76
C ASN A 18 -6.44 -20.85 -9.09
N GLY A 19 -6.40 -20.81 -7.75
CA GLY A 19 -5.18 -20.49 -7.00
C GLY A 19 -5.03 -19.01 -6.62
N ASP A 20 -5.71 -18.06 -7.29
CA ASP A 20 -5.62 -16.63 -6.97
C ASP A 20 -5.98 -16.30 -5.51
N GLY A 21 -6.90 -17.08 -4.91
CA GLY A 21 -7.26 -16.90 -3.51
C GLY A 21 -6.10 -17.20 -2.57
N GLU A 22 -5.32 -18.24 -2.88
CA GLU A 22 -4.14 -18.59 -2.09
C GLU A 22 -3.02 -17.57 -2.31
N LEU A 23 -2.82 -17.10 -3.55
CA LEU A 23 -1.84 -16.05 -3.84
C LEU A 23 -2.09 -14.78 -3.01
N VAL A 24 -3.35 -14.34 -2.93
CA VAL A 24 -3.73 -13.19 -2.10
C VAL A 24 -3.53 -13.49 -0.62
N LYS A 25 -3.96 -14.66 -0.16
CA LYS A 25 -3.87 -15.06 1.25
C LYS A 25 -2.41 -15.11 1.73
N GLU A 26 -1.52 -15.74 0.96
CA GLU A 26 -0.09 -15.82 1.27
C GLU A 26 0.52 -14.43 1.44
N LEU A 27 0.18 -13.47 0.56
CA LEU A 27 0.66 -12.08 0.71
C LEU A 27 0.16 -11.43 2.00
N LEU A 28 -1.12 -11.59 2.34
CA LEU A 28 -1.68 -11.03 3.57
C LEU A 28 -1.07 -11.64 4.83
N GLU A 29 -0.80 -12.95 4.83
CA GLU A 29 -0.10 -13.64 5.91
C GLU A 29 1.34 -13.14 6.07
N MET A 30 2.06 -12.92 4.96
CA MET A 30 3.39 -12.31 4.99
C MET A 30 3.38 -10.88 5.55
N MET A 31 2.38 -10.06 5.17
CA MET A 31 2.21 -8.72 5.74
C MET A 31 1.96 -8.78 7.25
N GLN A 32 1.11 -9.72 7.70
CA GLN A 32 0.82 -9.91 9.12
C GLN A 32 2.08 -10.35 9.89
N GLN A 33 2.84 -11.31 9.37
CA GLN A 33 4.08 -11.80 10.00
C GLN A 33 5.11 -10.69 10.22
N THR A 34 5.21 -9.77 9.24
CA THR A 34 6.25 -8.74 9.20
C THR A 34 5.77 -7.38 9.70
N MET A 35 4.49 -7.27 10.06
CA MET A 35 3.84 -5.99 10.36
C MET A 35 4.02 -4.97 9.24
N ALA A 36 4.06 -5.43 7.99
CA ALA A 36 4.07 -4.57 6.82
C ALA A 36 2.71 -3.88 6.67
N ASP A 37 2.73 -2.67 6.12
CA ASP A 37 1.51 -1.89 5.97
C ASP A 37 0.70 -2.39 4.78
N PHE A 38 -0.61 -2.57 4.99
CA PHE A 38 -1.50 -3.09 3.96
C PHE A 38 -1.52 -2.19 2.72
N THR A 39 -1.81 -0.90 2.89
CA THR A 39 -2.00 0.04 1.78
C THR A 39 -0.70 0.26 1.03
N CYS A 40 0.36 0.55 1.79
CA CYS A 40 1.67 0.86 1.23
C CYS A 40 2.31 -0.38 0.59
N THR A 41 2.09 -1.61 1.10
CA THR A 41 2.61 -2.81 0.41
C THR A 41 2.02 -2.93 -1.00
N PHE A 42 0.70 -2.83 -1.17
CA PHE A 42 0.11 -2.92 -2.51
C PHE A 42 0.49 -1.74 -3.41
N ARG A 43 0.57 -0.52 -2.86
CA ARG A 43 0.98 0.67 -3.62
C ARG A 43 2.43 0.56 -4.08
N GLN A 44 3.35 0.22 -3.17
CA GLN A 44 4.77 0.09 -3.47
C GLN A 44 5.05 -1.08 -4.41
N LEU A 45 4.28 -2.18 -4.30
CA LEU A 45 4.32 -3.29 -5.27
C LEU A 45 3.94 -2.83 -6.68
N ALA A 46 3.09 -1.80 -6.84
CA ALA A 46 2.75 -1.20 -8.13
C ALA A 46 3.86 -0.32 -8.72
N GLU A 47 4.71 0.25 -7.86
CA GLU A 47 5.72 1.23 -8.23
C GLU A 47 7.02 0.58 -8.70
N ILE A 48 7.35 -0.61 -8.19
CA ILE A 48 8.53 -1.38 -8.58
C ILE A 48 8.25 -2.18 -9.86
N ASP A 49 9.21 -2.23 -10.80
CA ASP A 49 9.14 -3.07 -11.98
C ASP A 49 9.22 -4.57 -11.63
N ASN A 50 8.53 -5.45 -12.39
CA ASN A 50 8.49 -6.88 -12.12
C ASN A 50 9.88 -7.54 -11.97
N ASN A 51 10.89 -7.09 -12.73
CA ASN A 51 12.26 -7.60 -12.71
C ASN A 51 13.05 -7.17 -11.46
N GLU A 52 12.60 -6.14 -10.75
CA GLU A 52 13.28 -5.60 -9.56
C GLU A 52 12.64 -6.11 -8.25
N LEU A 53 11.57 -6.92 -8.31
CA LEU A 53 10.86 -7.41 -7.12
C LEU A 53 11.65 -8.40 -6.25
N LEU A 54 12.79 -8.89 -6.74
CA LEU A 54 13.75 -9.70 -5.98
C LEU A 54 15.04 -8.92 -5.65
N ASN A 55 15.18 -7.68 -6.13
CA ASN A 55 16.34 -6.84 -5.87
C ASN A 55 16.21 -6.20 -4.48
N ARG A 56 16.97 -6.68 -3.50
CA ARG A 56 16.92 -6.20 -2.12
C ARG A 56 17.19 -4.70 -2.01
N ASP A 57 18.14 -4.16 -2.77
CA ASP A 57 18.48 -2.73 -2.71
C ASP A 57 17.29 -1.86 -3.14
N VAL A 58 16.53 -2.30 -4.15
CA VAL A 58 15.32 -1.61 -4.60
C VAL A 58 14.19 -1.74 -3.59
N LEU A 59 13.99 -2.94 -3.02
CA LEU A 59 12.96 -3.17 -2.00
C LEU A 59 13.18 -2.32 -0.73
N GLU A 60 14.43 -2.13 -0.31
CA GLU A 60 14.79 -1.29 0.85
C GLU A 60 14.41 0.19 0.65
N THR A 61 14.27 0.67 -0.59
CA THR A 61 13.76 2.04 -0.87
C THR A 61 12.27 2.21 -0.57
N LYS A 62 11.54 1.11 -0.38
CA LYS A 62 10.09 1.07 -0.19
C LYS A 62 9.77 0.47 1.17
N TRP A 63 9.54 1.32 2.17
CA TRP A 63 9.49 0.95 3.59
C TRP A 63 8.55 -0.22 3.95
N SER A 64 7.45 -0.41 3.22
CA SER A 64 6.52 -1.51 3.47
C SER A 64 6.97 -2.79 2.78
N LEU A 65 7.55 -2.67 1.57
CA LEU A 65 8.16 -3.80 0.88
C LEU A 65 9.44 -4.30 1.56
N ALA A 66 10.26 -3.40 2.08
CA ALA A 66 11.39 -3.73 2.95
C ALA A 66 10.95 -4.63 4.11
N LYS A 67 9.80 -4.35 4.73
CA LYS A 67 9.23 -5.22 5.77
C LYS A 67 8.72 -6.55 5.21
N VAL A 68 7.81 -6.53 4.23
CA VAL A 68 7.14 -7.76 3.77
C VAL A 68 8.11 -8.75 3.13
N SER A 69 9.17 -8.26 2.48
CA SER A 69 10.19 -9.10 1.85
C SER A 69 11.05 -9.90 2.83
N ASN A 70 10.99 -9.56 4.13
CA ASN A 70 11.61 -10.37 5.20
C ASN A 70 10.73 -11.57 5.63
N ALA A 71 9.50 -11.70 5.11
CA ALA A 71 8.65 -12.83 5.42
C ALA A 71 9.22 -14.14 4.83
N LYS A 72 8.90 -15.26 5.49
CA LYS A 72 9.26 -16.57 4.96
C LYS A 72 8.42 -16.83 3.71
N GLY A 73 9.06 -17.10 2.57
CA GLY A 73 8.38 -17.42 1.33
C GLY A 73 8.14 -16.24 0.39
N TRP A 74 8.69 -15.05 0.67
CA TRP A 74 8.61 -13.89 -0.24
C TRP A 74 9.07 -14.22 -1.66
N GLU A 75 10.27 -14.78 -1.81
CA GLU A 75 10.85 -15.12 -3.12
C GLU A 75 9.95 -16.08 -3.90
N LYS A 76 9.48 -17.15 -3.23
CA LYS A 76 8.55 -18.12 -3.82
C LYS A 76 7.20 -17.50 -4.18
N TRP A 77 6.70 -16.55 -3.38
CA TRP A 77 5.47 -15.85 -3.67
C TRP A 77 5.62 -14.94 -4.90
N ILE A 78 6.75 -14.24 -5.02
CA ILE A 78 7.07 -13.42 -6.20
C ILE A 78 7.14 -14.28 -7.46
N GLU A 79 7.77 -15.46 -7.42
CA GLU A 79 7.79 -16.40 -8.54
C GLU A 79 6.37 -16.78 -9.00
N LYS A 80 5.49 -17.14 -8.05
CA LYS A 80 4.07 -17.45 -8.35
C LYS A 80 3.33 -16.24 -8.93
N TYR A 81 3.56 -15.06 -8.37
CA TYR A 81 2.93 -13.82 -8.80
C TYR A 81 3.36 -13.44 -10.23
N LEU A 82 4.66 -13.50 -10.53
CA LEU A 82 5.20 -13.24 -11.86
C LEU A 82 4.71 -14.25 -12.88
N GLN A 83 4.64 -15.54 -12.52
CA GLN A 83 4.04 -16.57 -13.39
C GLN A 83 2.57 -16.24 -13.66
N ARG A 84 1.80 -15.89 -12.63
CA ARG A 84 0.38 -15.54 -12.78
C ARG A 84 0.17 -14.31 -13.68
N LEU A 85 1.07 -13.32 -13.65
CA LEU A 85 1.03 -12.18 -14.57
C LEU A 85 1.35 -12.59 -16.01
N GLN A 86 2.31 -13.49 -16.21
CA GLN A 86 2.66 -14.03 -17.52
C GLN A 86 1.49 -14.82 -18.13
N ASP A 87 0.77 -15.61 -17.32
CA ASP A 87 -0.37 -16.41 -17.78
C ASP A 87 -1.52 -15.55 -18.34
N GLU A 88 -1.66 -14.30 -17.89
CA GLU A 88 -2.64 -13.32 -18.39
C GLU A 88 -2.03 -12.37 -19.44
N ASN A 89 -0.76 -12.58 -19.82
CA ASN A 89 -0.01 -11.79 -20.80
C ASN A 89 -0.06 -10.27 -20.50
N VAL A 90 0.03 -9.90 -19.23
CA VAL A 90 -0.06 -8.51 -18.77
C VAL A 90 1.30 -7.82 -18.95
N SER A 91 1.32 -6.70 -19.67
CA SER A 91 2.51 -5.86 -19.79
C SER A 91 2.84 -5.20 -18.45
N GLU A 92 4.11 -4.87 -18.21
CA GLU A 92 4.53 -4.11 -17.01
C GLU A 92 3.78 -2.78 -16.89
N GLU A 93 3.61 -2.07 -18.01
CA GLU A 93 2.90 -0.79 -18.07
C GLU A 93 1.41 -0.96 -17.67
N ASP A 94 0.74 -1.99 -18.19
CA ASP A 94 -0.65 -2.26 -17.84
C ASP A 94 -0.80 -2.71 -16.39
N ARG A 95 0.09 -3.57 -15.90
CA ARG A 95 0.13 -3.99 -14.49
C ARG A 95 0.22 -2.77 -13.59
N ARG A 96 1.23 -1.92 -13.80
CA ARG A 96 1.44 -0.68 -13.05
C ARG A 96 0.22 0.22 -13.12
N ARG A 97 -0.29 0.51 -14.31
CA ARG A 97 -1.46 1.38 -14.51
C ARG A 97 -2.71 0.85 -13.78
N ARG A 98 -2.98 -0.46 -13.84
CA ARG A 98 -4.10 -1.10 -13.14
C ARG A 98 -3.93 -0.99 -11.63
N MET A 99 -2.76 -1.34 -11.11
CA MET A 99 -2.47 -1.32 -9.68
C MET A 99 -2.51 0.10 -9.11
N LEU A 100 -1.95 1.11 -9.79
CA LEU A 100 -1.98 2.50 -9.33
C LEU A 100 -3.40 3.07 -9.24
N LYS A 101 -4.33 2.59 -10.08
CA LYS A 101 -5.77 2.93 -9.98
C LYS A 101 -6.50 2.20 -8.86
N ALA A 102 -6.04 1.00 -8.48
CA ALA A 102 -6.66 0.18 -7.44
C ALA A 102 -6.08 0.42 -6.04
N ASN A 103 -4.84 0.93 -5.96
CA ASN A 103 -4.08 1.09 -4.73
C ASN A 103 -3.84 2.58 -4.44
N PRO A 104 -4.53 3.15 -3.43
CA PRO A 104 -4.35 4.54 -3.08
C PRO A 104 -2.94 4.75 -2.51
N LEU A 105 -2.39 5.93 -2.77
CA LEU A 105 -1.18 6.43 -2.12
C LEU A 105 -1.49 6.94 -0.70
N TYR A 106 -2.66 7.56 -0.52
CA TYR A 106 -3.07 8.16 0.75
C TYR A 106 -4.32 7.50 1.33
N VAL A 107 -4.31 7.26 2.64
CA VAL A 107 -5.46 6.77 3.41
C VAL A 107 -5.60 7.59 4.70
N PRO A 108 -6.83 7.73 5.25
CA PRO A 108 -7.06 8.49 6.48
C PRO A 108 -6.49 7.76 7.70
N ARG A 109 -5.18 7.84 7.87
CA ARG A 109 -4.46 7.26 9.02
C ARG A 109 -4.75 8.10 10.25
N ASN A 110 -4.97 7.44 11.37
CA ASN A 110 -5.28 8.12 12.64
C ASN A 110 -4.24 9.20 13.00
N TRP A 111 -2.95 8.94 12.78
CA TRP A 111 -1.91 9.91 13.11
C TRP A 111 -1.95 11.16 12.23
N LEU A 112 -2.36 11.05 10.95
CA LEU A 112 -2.58 12.20 10.07
C LEU A 112 -3.71 13.07 10.61
N LEU A 113 -4.81 12.43 11.03
CA LEU A 113 -5.95 13.13 11.59
C LEU A 113 -5.59 13.83 12.90
N GLN A 114 -4.86 13.15 13.79
CA GLN A 114 -4.43 13.72 15.07
C GLN A 114 -3.45 14.89 14.89
N ASP A 115 -2.52 14.77 13.95
CA ASP A 115 -1.58 15.86 13.62
C ASP A 115 -2.31 17.09 13.08
N ALA A 116 -3.32 16.90 12.22
CA ALA A 116 -4.15 18.00 11.75
C ALA A 116 -5.09 18.59 12.81
N ILE A 117 -5.60 17.77 13.74
CA ILE A 117 -6.41 18.23 14.88
C ILE A 117 -5.57 19.09 15.82
N ALA A 118 -4.34 18.68 16.12
CA ALA A 118 -3.44 19.43 17.00
C ALA A 118 -3.14 20.83 16.46
N ASP A 119 -2.92 20.97 15.14
CA ASP A 119 -2.75 22.28 14.50
C ASP A 119 -4.04 23.11 14.57
N ALA A 120 -5.20 22.47 14.32
CA ALA A 120 -6.50 23.14 14.32
C ALA A 120 -6.90 23.67 15.71
N GLU A 121 -6.53 23.00 16.80
CA GLU A 121 -6.70 23.48 18.18
C GLU A 121 -5.93 24.79 18.43
N ASN A 122 -4.87 25.05 17.66
CA ASN A 122 -4.10 26.29 17.67
C ASN A 122 -4.58 27.30 16.61
N ASN A 123 -5.78 27.12 16.06
CA ASN A 123 -6.38 27.88 14.96
C ASN A 123 -5.63 27.76 13.62
N ASP A 124 -4.77 26.76 13.44
CA ASP A 124 -4.14 26.45 12.15
C ASP A 124 -4.88 25.30 11.45
N PHE A 125 -5.67 25.65 10.45
CA PHE A 125 -6.46 24.69 9.66
C PHE A 125 -5.79 24.24 8.37
N HIS A 126 -4.49 24.52 8.19
CA HIS A 126 -3.78 24.20 6.96
C HIS A 126 -3.77 22.69 6.66
N LYS A 127 -3.30 21.87 7.59
CA LYS A 127 -3.29 20.40 7.43
C LYS A 127 -4.68 19.81 7.24
N VAL A 128 -5.71 20.37 7.89
CA VAL A 128 -7.11 19.95 7.69
C VAL A 128 -7.54 20.13 6.24
N ARG A 129 -7.25 21.30 5.64
CA ARG A 129 -7.54 21.57 4.23
C ARG A 129 -6.73 20.66 3.31
N LEU A 130 -5.43 20.48 3.59
CA LEU A 130 -4.57 19.59 2.81
C LEU A 130 -5.11 18.15 2.81
N LEU A 131 -5.46 17.60 3.99
CA LEU A 131 -6.04 16.26 4.09
C LEU A 131 -7.35 16.12 3.31
N PHE A 132 -8.21 17.15 3.33
CA PHE A 132 -9.43 17.16 2.53
C PHE A 132 -9.13 17.05 1.03
N ASP A 133 -8.16 17.82 0.52
CA ASP A 133 -7.79 17.79 -0.90
C ASP A 133 -7.12 16.46 -1.29
N VAL A 134 -6.24 15.95 -0.44
CA VAL A 134 -5.53 14.67 -0.63
C VAL A 134 -6.51 13.50 -0.68
N PHE A 135 -7.49 13.43 0.24
CA PHE A 135 -8.44 12.31 0.28
C PHE A 135 -9.51 12.36 -0.81
N ARG A 136 -9.67 13.49 -1.51
CA ARG A 136 -10.48 13.55 -2.74
C ARG A 136 -9.79 12.87 -3.93
N LYS A 137 -8.46 12.80 -3.91
CA LYS A 137 -7.63 12.22 -4.98
C LYS A 137 -6.58 11.26 -4.39
N PRO A 138 -6.98 10.21 -3.65
CA PRO A 138 -6.07 9.43 -2.84
C PRO A 138 -5.08 8.57 -3.65
N TYR A 139 -5.26 8.48 -4.96
CA TYR A 139 -4.41 7.73 -5.88
C TYR A 139 -3.35 8.59 -6.59
N GLU A 140 -3.57 9.91 -6.62
CA GLU A 140 -2.69 10.90 -7.24
C GLU A 140 -1.68 11.39 -6.21
N MET A 141 -0.43 11.64 -6.64
CA MET A 141 0.58 12.23 -5.77
C MET A 141 0.26 13.70 -5.51
N ASN A 142 0.39 14.11 -4.25
CA ASN A 142 0.37 15.52 -3.85
C ASN A 142 1.75 15.87 -3.28
N GLU A 143 2.44 16.84 -3.89
CA GLU A 143 3.82 17.19 -3.55
C GLU A 143 3.97 17.64 -2.09
N GLU A 144 3.03 18.44 -1.60
CA GLU A 144 3.03 18.91 -0.23
C GLU A 144 2.81 17.77 0.77
N ALA A 145 1.88 16.86 0.47
CA ALA A 145 1.63 15.67 1.28
C ALA A 145 2.83 14.73 1.32
N GLU A 146 3.57 14.57 0.20
CA GLU A 146 4.82 13.80 0.18
C GLU A 146 5.92 14.47 1.00
N ASN A 147 6.06 15.80 0.91
CA ASN A 147 7.02 16.55 1.73
C ASN A 147 6.73 16.42 3.24
N LEU A 148 5.46 16.25 3.62
CA LEU A 148 5.03 15.96 4.99
C LEU A 148 5.05 14.47 5.36
N GLY A 149 5.41 13.59 4.42
CA GLY A 149 5.53 12.14 4.65
C GLY A 149 4.20 11.41 4.80
N TYR A 150 3.11 11.87 4.18
CA TYR A 150 1.78 11.27 4.33
C TYR A 150 1.68 9.83 3.78
N SER A 151 2.58 9.45 2.87
CA SER A 151 2.74 8.10 2.32
C SER A 151 3.82 7.26 3.05
N SER A 152 4.53 7.86 4.01
CA SER A 152 5.66 7.26 4.72
C SER A 152 5.22 6.41 5.90
N GLN A 153 6.19 5.71 6.52
CA GLN A 153 5.94 4.93 7.72
C GLN A 153 5.34 5.83 8.83
N PRO A 154 4.31 5.37 9.56
CA PRO A 154 3.77 6.11 10.68
C PRO A 154 4.86 6.47 11.69
N PRO A 155 4.85 7.71 12.21
CA PRO A 155 5.87 8.16 13.14
C PRO A 155 5.81 7.37 14.46
N SER A 156 6.93 7.26 15.16
CA SER A 156 7.06 6.42 16.36
C SER A 156 6.08 6.77 17.48
N TRP A 157 5.73 8.05 17.65
CA TRP A 157 4.72 8.48 18.61
C TRP A 157 3.31 7.99 18.27
N SER A 158 3.01 7.69 17.00
CA SER A 158 1.66 7.29 16.59
C SER A 158 1.25 5.91 17.11
N TYR A 159 2.21 5.03 17.43
CA TYR A 159 1.92 3.69 17.95
C TYR A 159 1.36 3.71 19.38
N SER A 160 1.49 4.83 20.11
CA SER A 160 0.90 5.01 21.45
C SER A 160 -0.48 5.67 21.42
N LEU A 161 -0.99 6.05 20.23
CA LEU A 161 -2.34 6.60 20.07
C LEU A 161 -3.39 5.54 20.45
N LYS A 162 -3.84 5.59 21.72
CA LYS A 162 -5.02 4.88 22.16
C LYS A 162 -6.24 5.70 21.76
N LEU A 163 -6.82 5.38 20.62
CA LEU A 163 -8.15 5.89 20.31
C LEU A 163 -9.16 5.13 21.16
N SER A 164 -9.70 5.76 22.20
CA SER A 164 -10.96 5.31 22.74
C SER A 164 -12.03 5.60 21.70
N CYS A 165 -12.50 4.58 21.00
CA CYS A 165 -13.83 4.66 20.43
C CYS A 165 -14.80 4.73 21.62
N SER A 166 -15.12 5.94 22.08
CA SER A 166 -16.19 6.14 23.05
C SER A 166 -17.51 5.84 22.34
N SER A 167 -18.03 4.66 22.67
CA SER A 167 -19.43 4.18 22.72
C SER A 167 -20.39 4.57 21.60
#